data_AF-A0A919K9B4-F1
#
_entry.id   AF-A0A919K9B4-F1
#
_cell.length_a   1.000
_cell.length_b   1.000
_cell.length_c   1.000
_cell.angle_alpha   90.00
_cell.angle_beta   90.00
_cell.angle_gamma   90.00
#
_symmetry.space_group_name_H-M   'P 1'
#
loop_
_entity.id
_entity.type
_entity.pdbx_description
1 polymer ?
#
loop_
_entity_poly.entity_id
_entity_poly.type
_entity_poly.pdbx_seq_one_letter_code
_entity_poly.pdbx_strand_id
1 'polypeptide(L)'
;MSHTMNEDLARATIAGWYLRLSGNPCAQRNHWQTRTMYYRAVAELLAARPDRPLTWKVIVGAARPRGSRSTFYEVAGQHARHGMLGELIADGSLRSYEIILRYGRPSPVEQLIDEAKVWSFWPHRQHFAERVAGPGAALDPVPAALSDALIAWARLNPALAAANAYRPPACAVEDLSLLHRGRLAATRAESRLTEVLRHAGRGLPTG
;
A
#
# COMPACT_ATOMS: atom_id res chain seq x y z
N MET A 1 -18.10 10.23 -21.48
CA MET A 1 -18.60 10.44 -20.10
C MET A 1 -17.45 10.97 -19.28
N SER A 2 -17.54 12.20 -18.77
CA SER A 2 -16.46 12.82 -17.98
C SER A 2 -16.62 12.36 -16.53
N HIS A 3 -15.88 11.32 -16.15
CA HIS A 3 -15.82 10.91 -14.75
C HIS A 3 -15.07 11.97 -13.93
N THR A 4 -15.56 12.23 -12.73
CA THR A 4 -14.85 13.10 -11.78
C THR A 4 -13.61 12.35 -11.27
N MET A 5 -12.50 13.06 -11.05
CA MET A 5 -11.24 12.44 -10.59
C MET A 5 -11.43 11.61 -9.31
N ASN A 6 -12.32 12.04 -8.42
CA ASN A 6 -12.66 11.33 -7.21
C ASN A 6 -13.29 9.95 -7.50
N GLU A 7 -14.17 9.84 -8.50
CA GLU A 7 -14.73 8.56 -8.92
C GLU A 7 -13.67 7.62 -9.51
N ASP A 8 -12.70 8.15 -10.27
CA ASP A 8 -11.61 7.35 -10.84
C ASP A 8 -10.71 6.78 -9.73
N LEU A 9 -10.39 7.60 -8.72
CA LEU A 9 -9.66 7.14 -7.53
C LEU A 9 -10.48 6.13 -6.70
N ALA A 10 -11.80 6.31 -6.59
CA ALA A 10 -12.66 5.36 -5.90
C ALA A 10 -12.75 3.99 -6.63
N ARG A 11 -12.69 4.00 -7.97
CA ARG A 11 -12.72 2.80 -8.82
C ARG A 11 -11.37 2.14 -9.05
N ALA A 12 -10.29 2.70 -8.52
CA ALA A 12 -8.96 2.09 -8.58
C ALA A 12 -8.98 0.65 -8.05
N THR A 13 -8.25 -0.27 -8.68
CA THR A 13 -8.32 -1.71 -8.39
C THR A 13 -7.91 -1.99 -6.94
N ILE A 14 -6.84 -1.35 -6.45
CA ILE A 14 -6.38 -1.50 -5.07
C ILE A 14 -7.36 -0.85 -4.08
N ALA A 15 -8.06 0.21 -4.51
CA ALA A 15 -9.11 0.81 -3.70
C ALA A 15 -10.31 -0.14 -3.54
N GLY A 16 -10.73 -0.78 -4.63
CA GLY A 16 -11.77 -1.82 -4.62
C GLY A 16 -11.39 -3.01 -3.74
N TRP A 17 -10.14 -3.49 -3.84
CA TRP A 17 -9.60 -4.53 -2.96
C TRP A 17 -9.71 -4.16 -1.48
N TYR A 18 -9.22 -2.96 -1.12
CA TYR A 18 -9.24 -2.50 0.26
C TYR A 18 -10.67 -2.40 0.79
N LEU A 19 -11.55 -1.68 0.07
CA LEU A 19 -12.92 -1.41 0.50
C LEU A 19 -13.74 -2.69 0.63
N ARG A 20 -13.60 -3.64 -0.31
CA ARG A 20 -14.29 -4.94 -0.27
C ARG A 20 -13.88 -5.75 0.95
N LEU A 21 -12.59 -5.75 1.31
CA LEU A 21 -12.11 -6.47 2.49
C LEU A 21 -12.48 -5.75 3.78
N SER A 22 -12.22 -4.45 3.88
CA SER A 22 -12.47 -3.66 5.09
C SER A 22 -13.95 -3.51 5.42
N GLY A 23 -14.81 -3.53 4.40
CA GLY A 23 -16.26 -3.39 4.53
C GLY A 23 -17.01 -4.69 4.77
N ASN A 24 -16.33 -5.85 4.89
CA ASN A 24 -17.01 -7.12 5.11
C ASN A 24 -17.53 -7.24 6.57
N PRO A 25 -18.86 -7.24 6.80
CA PRO A 25 -19.43 -7.26 8.14
C PRO A 25 -19.45 -8.66 8.78
N CYS A 26 -19.09 -9.72 8.06
CA CYS A 26 -19.20 -11.09 8.55
C CYS A 26 -18.08 -11.44 9.54
N ALA A 27 -18.40 -11.44 10.84
CA ALA A 27 -17.46 -11.78 11.92
C ALA A 27 -16.85 -13.19 11.80
N GLN A 28 -17.58 -14.16 11.22
CA GLN A 28 -17.11 -15.55 11.08
C GLN A 28 -16.06 -15.76 9.98
N ARG A 29 -15.95 -14.83 9.03
CA ARG A 29 -14.99 -14.90 7.90
C ARG A 29 -14.28 -13.57 7.72
N ASN A 30 -13.83 -12.99 8.83
CA ASN A 30 -13.20 -11.68 8.82
C ASN A 30 -11.72 -11.76 8.38
N HIS A 31 -11.52 -12.11 7.09
CA HIS A 31 -10.19 -12.13 6.43
C HIS A 31 -9.45 -10.80 6.62
N TRP A 32 -10.19 -9.69 6.72
CA TRP A 32 -9.62 -8.38 6.98
C TRP A 32 -9.03 -8.26 8.38
N GLN A 33 -9.73 -8.73 9.41
CA GLN A 33 -9.19 -8.75 10.77
C GLN A 33 -7.95 -9.64 10.87
N THR A 34 -7.95 -10.80 10.21
CA THR A 34 -6.76 -11.66 10.15
C THR A 34 -5.60 -10.95 9.46
N ARG A 35 -5.83 -10.32 8.30
CA ARG A 35 -4.80 -9.56 7.58
C ARG A 35 -4.24 -8.40 8.39
N THR A 36 -5.11 -7.60 9.00
CA THR A 36 -4.71 -6.43 9.80
C THR A 36 -3.95 -6.82 11.07
N MET A 37 -4.22 -7.98 11.67
CA MET A 37 -3.37 -8.54 12.73
C MET A 37 -1.91 -8.70 12.26
N TYR A 38 -1.70 -9.28 11.07
CA TYR A 38 -0.36 -9.47 10.53
C TYR A 38 0.28 -8.16 10.04
N TYR A 39 -0.50 -7.25 9.45
CA TYR A 39 -0.01 -5.92 9.07
C TYR A 39 0.47 -5.12 10.29
N ARG A 40 -0.28 -5.14 11.40
CA ARG A 40 0.12 -4.52 12.67
C ARG A 40 1.41 -5.13 13.20
N ALA A 41 1.49 -6.46 13.25
CA ALA A 41 2.69 -7.16 13.71
C ALA A 41 3.93 -6.75 12.90
N VAL A 42 3.81 -6.64 11.57
CA VAL A 42 4.90 -6.15 10.71
C VAL A 42 5.27 -4.71 11.04
N ALA A 43 4.30 -3.80 11.13
CA ALA A 43 4.55 -2.39 11.42
C ALA A 43 5.25 -2.20 12.77
N GLU A 44 4.78 -2.88 13.82
CA GLU A 44 5.35 -2.86 15.16
C GLU A 44 6.77 -3.45 15.19
N LEU A 45 7.00 -4.58 14.52
CA LEU A 45 8.32 -5.20 14.46
C LEU A 45 9.34 -4.33 13.72
N LEU A 46 8.95 -3.69 12.61
CA LEU A 46 9.81 -2.76 11.88
C LEU A 46 10.14 -1.54 12.74
N ALA A 47 9.16 -0.99 13.46
CA ALA A 47 9.37 0.14 14.36
C ALA A 47 10.30 -0.21 15.54
N ALA A 48 10.13 -1.38 16.13
CA ALA A 48 10.91 -1.82 17.28
C ALA A 48 12.34 -2.26 16.92
N ARG A 49 12.56 -2.74 15.69
CA ARG A 49 13.84 -3.33 15.24
C ARG A 49 14.13 -3.00 13.77
N PRO A 50 14.37 -1.72 13.42
CA PRO A 50 14.51 -1.29 12.03
C PRO A 50 15.69 -1.96 11.30
N ASP A 51 16.76 -2.31 12.01
CA ASP A 51 17.96 -2.92 11.42
C ASP A 51 17.91 -4.44 11.29
N ARG A 52 16.81 -5.09 11.73
CA ARG A 52 16.70 -6.55 11.69
C ARG A 52 15.75 -7.00 10.57
N PRO A 53 16.20 -7.91 9.69
CA PRO A 53 15.32 -8.45 8.67
C PRO A 53 14.17 -9.23 9.31
N LEU A 54 12.95 -8.97 8.85
CA LEU A 54 11.78 -9.71 9.31
C LEU A 54 11.77 -11.12 8.73
N THR A 55 11.35 -12.07 9.55
CA THR A 55 11.07 -13.44 9.11
C THR A 55 9.62 -13.78 9.44
N TRP A 56 9.04 -14.72 8.69
CA TRP A 56 7.68 -15.19 8.97
C TRP A 56 7.52 -15.69 10.41
N LYS A 57 8.57 -16.31 11.00
CA LYS A 57 8.54 -16.82 12.39
C LYS A 57 8.33 -15.70 13.40
N VAL A 58 9.08 -14.61 13.26
CA VAL A 58 9.00 -13.45 14.17
C VAL A 58 7.65 -12.76 14.02
N ILE A 59 7.16 -12.60 12.79
CA ILE A 59 5.84 -12.03 12.50
C ILE A 59 4.72 -12.87 13.14
N VAL A 60 4.74 -14.19 12.95
CA VAL A 60 3.77 -15.11 13.56
C VAL A 60 3.82 -15.04 15.08
N GLY A 61 5.01 -14.93 15.68
CA GLY A 61 5.16 -14.78 17.13
C GLY A 61 4.64 -13.45 17.69
N ALA A 62 4.69 -12.37 16.88
CA ALA A 62 4.21 -11.05 17.26
C ALA A 62 2.70 -10.85 17.02
N ALA A 63 2.10 -11.60 16.09
CA ALA A 63 0.70 -11.46 15.72
C ALA A 63 -0.26 -11.77 16.89
N ARG A 64 -1.15 -10.82 17.21
CA ARG A 64 -2.14 -10.89 18.31
C ARG A 64 -3.59 -10.92 17.80
N PRO A 65 -4.47 -11.75 18.39
CA PRO A 65 -4.28 -12.49 19.65
C PRO A 65 -3.43 -13.74 19.53
N ARG A 66 -3.39 -14.37 18.35
CA ARG A 66 -2.59 -15.57 18.09
C ARG A 66 -2.24 -15.70 16.60
N GLY A 67 -0.96 -15.58 16.28
CA GLY A 67 -0.44 -15.96 14.96
C GLY A 67 -0.32 -17.48 14.79
N SER A 68 -0.34 -17.93 13.54
CA SER A 68 -0.03 -19.31 13.19
C SER A 68 0.68 -19.35 11.84
N ARG A 69 1.50 -20.39 11.62
CA ARG A 69 2.21 -20.56 10.34
C ARG A 69 1.22 -20.73 9.18
N SER A 70 0.20 -21.57 9.33
CA SER A 70 -0.77 -21.83 8.26
C SER A 70 -1.51 -20.55 7.89
N THR A 71 -2.02 -19.82 8.88
CA THR A 71 -2.73 -18.56 8.65
C THR A 71 -1.83 -17.49 8.02
N PHE A 72 -0.55 -17.42 8.40
CA PHE A 72 0.40 -16.52 7.74
C PHE A 72 0.48 -16.76 6.23
N TYR A 73 0.62 -18.02 5.79
CA TYR A 73 0.66 -18.35 4.36
C TYR A 73 -0.70 -18.27 3.66
N GLU A 74 -1.81 -18.24 4.40
CA GLU A 74 -3.14 -17.94 3.84
C GLU A 74 -3.31 -16.44 3.50
N VAL A 75 -2.64 -15.55 4.24
CA VAL A 75 -2.75 -14.09 4.06
C VAL A 75 -1.57 -13.45 3.33
N ALA A 76 -0.41 -14.10 3.31
CA ALA A 76 0.82 -13.58 2.72
C ALA A 76 1.41 -14.53 1.67
N GLY A 77 1.97 -13.97 0.60
CA GLY A 77 2.58 -14.74 -0.48
C GLY A 77 1.69 -14.85 -1.73
N GLN A 78 2.26 -15.40 -2.80
CA GLN A 78 1.66 -15.39 -4.14
C GLN A 78 0.30 -16.09 -4.24
N HIS A 79 0.00 -17.01 -3.32
CA HIS A 79 -1.27 -17.74 -3.26
C HIS A 79 -2.16 -17.29 -2.10
N ALA A 80 -1.88 -16.14 -1.50
CA ALA A 80 -2.70 -15.59 -0.42
C ALA A 80 -4.14 -15.38 -0.89
N ARG A 81 -5.11 -15.82 -0.07
CA ARG A 81 -6.54 -15.63 -0.36
C ARG A 81 -6.89 -14.16 -0.30
N HIS A 82 -7.46 -13.62 -1.37
CA HIS A 82 -7.82 -12.21 -1.48
C HIS A 82 -6.61 -11.26 -1.34
N GLY A 83 -5.43 -11.68 -1.81
CA GLY A 83 -4.26 -10.80 -1.87
C GLY A 83 -4.45 -9.67 -2.88
N MET A 84 -3.83 -8.52 -2.63
CA MET A 84 -3.89 -7.34 -3.50
C MET A 84 -3.45 -7.67 -4.93
N LEU A 85 -2.38 -8.45 -5.07
CA LEU A 85 -1.88 -8.88 -6.38
C LEU A 85 -2.88 -9.75 -7.14
N GLY A 86 -3.68 -10.56 -6.44
CA GLY A 86 -4.73 -11.37 -7.08
C GLY A 86 -5.82 -10.51 -7.73
N GLU A 87 -6.20 -9.40 -7.10
CA GLU A 87 -7.17 -8.46 -7.67
C GLU A 87 -6.58 -7.70 -8.87
N LEU A 88 -5.32 -7.30 -8.81
CA LEU A 88 -4.62 -6.70 -9.96
C LEU A 88 -4.52 -7.68 -11.14
N ILE A 89 -4.28 -8.96 -10.87
CA ILE A 89 -4.25 -10.01 -11.91
C ILE A 89 -5.64 -10.17 -12.54
N ALA A 90 -6.70 -10.16 -11.72
CA ALA A 90 -8.07 -10.29 -12.18
C ALA A 90 -8.54 -9.07 -13.00
N ASP A 91 -8.08 -7.86 -12.66
CA ASP A 91 -8.35 -6.63 -13.42
C ASP A 91 -7.74 -6.67 -14.83
N GLY A 92 -6.55 -7.25 -14.99
CA GLY A 92 -5.94 -7.52 -16.30
C GLY A 92 -5.56 -6.28 -17.13
N SER A 93 -5.71 -5.06 -16.61
CA SER A 93 -5.29 -3.86 -17.33
C SER A 93 -3.77 -3.73 -17.39
N LEU A 94 -3.25 -3.02 -18.41
CA LEU A 94 -1.81 -2.77 -18.54
C LEU A 94 -1.22 -2.11 -17.29
N ARG A 95 -1.95 -1.15 -16.69
CA ARG A 95 -1.57 -0.50 -15.42
C ARG A 95 -1.40 -1.53 -14.30
N SER A 96 -2.37 -2.43 -14.15
CA SER A 96 -2.31 -3.49 -13.13
C SER A 96 -1.12 -4.42 -13.34
N TYR A 97 -0.82 -4.79 -14.59
CA TYR A 97 0.38 -5.58 -14.90
C TYR A 97 1.67 -4.84 -14.55
N GLU A 98 1.79 -3.55 -14.85
CA GLU A 98 2.97 -2.76 -14.47
C GLU A 98 3.15 -2.67 -12.94
N ILE A 99 2.05 -2.56 -12.19
CA ILE A 99 2.08 -2.63 -10.73
C ILE A 99 2.52 -4.03 -10.28
N ILE A 100 1.95 -5.11 -10.84
CA ILE A 100 2.34 -6.49 -10.52
C ILE A 100 3.84 -6.71 -10.77
N LEU A 101 4.41 -6.20 -11.86
CA LEU A 101 5.85 -6.32 -12.13
C LEU A 101 6.74 -5.69 -11.05
N ARG A 102 6.23 -4.67 -10.34
CA ARG A 102 6.96 -4.02 -9.25
C ARG A 102 6.69 -4.67 -7.90
N TYR A 103 5.44 -5.04 -7.61
CA TYR A 103 4.99 -5.51 -6.30
C TYR A 103 4.90 -7.04 -6.18
N GLY A 104 5.05 -7.78 -7.30
CA GLY A 104 5.14 -9.23 -7.34
C GLY A 104 6.45 -9.72 -6.75
N ARG A 105 6.48 -9.95 -5.43
CA ARG A 105 7.66 -10.46 -4.71
C ARG A 105 7.64 -11.99 -4.58
N PRO A 106 8.78 -12.68 -4.59
CA PRO A 106 8.84 -14.09 -4.21
C PRO A 106 8.70 -14.29 -2.69
N SER A 107 9.13 -13.31 -1.88
CA SER A 107 9.06 -13.37 -0.42
C SER A 107 7.66 -13.02 0.10
N PRO A 108 6.97 -13.92 0.82
CA PRO A 108 5.70 -13.62 1.47
C PRO A 108 5.80 -12.48 2.49
N VAL A 109 6.95 -12.32 3.14
CA VAL A 109 7.18 -11.23 4.10
C VAL A 109 7.21 -9.88 3.39
N GLU A 110 7.90 -9.79 2.25
CA GLU A 110 7.95 -8.53 1.48
C GLU A 110 6.58 -8.17 0.92
N GLN A 111 5.80 -9.15 0.44
CA GLN A 111 4.42 -8.90 -0.01
C GLN A 111 3.53 -8.41 1.12
N LEU A 112 3.64 -9.02 2.31
CA LEU A 112 2.89 -8.60 3.49
C LEU A 112 3.25 -7.16 3.90
N ILE A 113 4.53 -6.78 3.79
CA ILE A 113 4.98 -5.39 4.01
C ILE A 113 4.32 -4.44 2.99
N ASP A 114 4.30 -4.81 1.70
CA ASP A 114 3.70 -3.97 0.66
C ASP A 114 2.17 -3.78 0.88
N GLU A 115 1.45 -4.82 1.31
CA GLU A 115 0.03 -4.69 1.68
C GLU A 115 -0.17 -3.90 3.00
N ALA A 116 0.72 -4.06 3.98
CA ALA A 116 0.69 -3.28 5.23
C ALA A 116 0.92 -1.78 4.98
N LYS A 117 1.74 -1.42 3.98
CA LYS A 117 1.88 -0.03 3.52
C LYS A 117 0.57 0.52 2.96
N VAL A 118 -0.13 -0.24 2.13
CA VAL A 118 -1.46 0.16 1.63
C VAL A 118 -2.44 0.34 2.78
N TRP A 119 -2.46 -0.60 3.73
CA TRP A 119 -3.32 -0.54 4.90
C TRP A 119 -3.08 0.71 5.76
N SER A 120 -1.83 0.96 6.13
CA SER A 120 -1.46 2.09 6.99
C SER A 120 -1.55 3.45 6.29
N PHE A 121 -1.36 3.50 4.96
CA PHE A 121 -1.51 4.71 4.16
C PHE A 121 -2.97 5.09 3.89
N TRP A 122 -3.92 4.15 4.02
CA TRP A 122 -5.31 4.35 3.62
C TRP A 122 -5.98 5.62 4.19
N PRO A 123 -5.85 5.97 5.49
CA PRO A 123 -6.44 7.21 6.01
C PRO A 123 -5.88 8.47 5.33
N HIS A 124 -4.59 8.48 4.99
CA HIS A 124 -3.95 9.58 4.26
C HIS A 124 -4.45 9.66 2.82
N ARG A 125 -4.65 8.51 2.17
CA ARG A 125 -5.24 8.42 0.84
C ARG A 125 -6.66 8.97 0.80
N GLN A 126 -7.49 8.66 1.80
CA GLN A 126 -8.88 9.17 1.87
C GLN A 126 -8.89 10.70 1.93
N HIS A 127 -8.10 11.29 2.83
CA HIS A 127 -7.99 12.74 2.93
C HIS A 127 -7.44 13.39 1.65
N PHE A 128 -6.48 12.74 0.99
CA PHE A 128 -5.99 13.17 -0.33
C PHE A 128 -7.10 13.15 -1.40
N ALA A 129 -7.85 12.06 -1.51
CA ALA A 129 -8.90 11.91 -2.51
C ALA A 129 -10.00 12.97 -2.36
N GLU A 130 -10.39 13.29 -1.11
CA GLU A 130 -11.32 14.39 -0.78
C GLU A 130 -10.81 15.75 -1.28
N ARG A 131 -9.51 16.02 -1.14
CA ARG A 131 -8.89 17.29 -1.55
C ARG A 131 -8.75 17.46 -3.07
N VAL A 132 -8.62 16.37 -3.81
CA VAL A 132 -8.43 16.39 -5.28
C VAL A 132 -9.76 16.43 -6.06
N ALA A 133 -10.90 16.42 -5.36
CA ALA A 133 -12.22 16.57 -5.97
C ALA A 133 -12.51 17.96 -6.59
N GLY A 134 -11.56 18.91 -6.52
CA GLY A 134 -11.69 20.26 -7.11
C GLY A 134 -11.35 20.34 -8.60
N PRO A 135 -12.01 21.21 -9.39
CA PRO A 135 -11.67 21.43 -10.79
C PRO A 135 -10.31 22.14 -10.94
N GLY A 136 -9.50 21.70 -11.90
CA GLY A 136 -8.24 22.38 -12.28
C GLY A 136 -6.94 21.75 -11.77
N ALA A 137 -6.89 20.43 -11.58
CA ALA A 137 -5.64 19.75 -11.21
C ALA A 137 -4.53 20.00 -12.25
N ALA A 138 -3.45 20.63 -11.80
CA ALA A 138 -2.24 20.81 -12.62
C ALA A 138 -1.65 19.45 -13.01
N LEU A 139 -1.08 19.37 -14.21
CA LEU A 139 -0.29 18.22 -14.67
C LEU A 139 1.10 18.24 -14.03
N ASP A 140 1.15 18.25 -12.70
CA ASP A 140 2.39 18.14 -11.94
C ASP A 140 2.87 16.67 -11.98
N PRO A 141 4.16 16.39 -12.24
CA PRO A 141 4.72 15.05 -12.21
C PRO A 141 4.40 14.25 -10.95
N VAL A 142 4.23 14.89 -9.78
CA VAL A 142 3.59 14.33 -8.58
C VAL A 142 2.76 15.44 -7.94
N PRO A 143 1.42 15.36 -7.92
CA PRO A 143 0.60 16.39 -7.31
C PRO A 143 1.01 16.65 -5.85
N ALA A 144 1.19 17.92 -5.48
CA ALA A 144 1.63 18.33 -4.14
C ALA A 144 0.81 17.66 -3.02
N ALA A 145 -0.52 17.55 -3.20
CA ALA A 145 -1.40 16.88 -2.25
C ALA A 145 -1.07 15.39 -2.04
N LEU A 146 -0.66 14.67 -3.10
CA LEU A 146 -0.24 13.26 -2.98
C LEU A 146 1.14 13.15 -2.31
N SER A 147 2.06 14.06 -2.65
CA SER A 147 3.37 14.15 -1.99
C SER A 147 3.21 14.43 -0.48
N ASP A 148 2.40 15.42 -0.11
CA ASP A 148 2.11 15.77 1.28
C ASP A 148 1.50 14.59 2.05
N ALA A 149 0.55 13.87 1.45
CA ALA A 149 -0.06 12.69 2.04
C ALA A 149 0.98 11.58 2.31
N LEU A 150 1.87 11.31 1.35
CA LEU A 150 2.94 10.33 1.50
C LEU A 150 3.97 10.74 2.56
N ILE A 151 4.37 12.01 2.58
CA ILE A 151 5.30 12.53 3.58
C ILE A 151 4.69 12.47 4.98
N ALA A 152 3.42 12.87 5.13
CA ALA A 152 2.71 12.78 6.40
C ALA A 152 2.62 11.34 6.90
N TRP A 153 2.25 10.39 6.04
CA TRP A 153 2.25 8.97 6.36
C TRP A 153 3.63 8.45 6.76
N ALA A 154 4.66 8.79 5.99
CA ALA A 154 6.02 8.32 6.22
C ALA A 154 6.61 8.86 7.53
N ARG A 155 6.25 10.08 7.94
CA ARG A 155 6.63 10.64 9.25
C ARG A 155 6.03 9.84 10.41
N LEU A 156 4.79 9.37 10.26
CA LEU A 156 4.13 8.55 11.27
C LEU A 156 4.59 7.08 11.24
N ASN A 157 5.10 6.61 10.10
CA ASN A 157 5.47 5.22 9.87
C ASN A 157 6.87 5.08 9.24
N PRO A 158 7.94 5.64 9.83
CA PRO A 158 9.24 5.79 9.15
C PRO A 158 9.88 4.45 8.78
N ALA A 159 9.87 3.48 9.70
CA ALA A 159 10.42 2.16 9.45
C ALA A 159 9.63 1.38 8.39
N LEU A 160 8.29 1.49 8.41
CA LEU A 160 7.44 0.87 7.41
C LEU A 160 7.63 1.54 6.04
N ALA A 161 7.75 2.87 5.99
CA ALA A 161 8.04 3.61 4.76
C ALA A 161 9.39 3.19 4.14
N ALA A 162 10.43 3.04 4.96
CA ALA A 162 11.76 2.64 4.52
C ALA A 162 11.85 1.17 4.05
N ALA A 163 11.02 0.28 4.60
CA ALA A 163 11.00 -1.13 4.24
C ALA A 163 10.84 -1.34 2.73
N ASN A 164 11.34 -2.45 2.19
CA ASN A 164 11.35 -2.71 0.74
C ASN A 164 11.94 -1.56 -0.09
N ALA A 165 13.02 -0.93 0.40
CA ALA A 165 13.79 0.12 -0.28
C ALA A 165 13.02 1.41 -0.60
N TYR A 166 12.20 1.90 0.35
CA TYR A 166 11.37 3.10 0.19
C TYR A 166 10.32 3.00 -0.92
N ARG A 167 9.90 1.79 -1.28
CA ARG A 167 8.79 1.63 -2.23
C ARG A 167 7.50 2.23 -1.66
N PRO A 168 6.75 3.06 -2.41
CA PRO A 168 5.48 3.61 -1.93
C PRO A 168 4.39 2.55 -1.73
N PRO A 169 3.32 2.88 -0.99
CA PRO A 169 2.07 2.11 -1.03
C PRO A 169 1.59 1.94 -2.48
N ALA A 170 1.24 0.73 -2.88
CA ALA A 170 0.86 0.43 -4.26
C ALA A 170 -0.37 1.23 -4.73
N CYS A 171 -1.31 1.54 -3.83
CA CYS A 171 -2.45 2.40 -4.13
C CYS A 171 -2.03 3.82 -4.54
N ALA A 172 -0.97 4.40 -3.95
CA ALA A 172 -0.48 5.72 -4.34
C ALA A 172 0.13 5.71 -5.76
N VAL A 173 0.75 4.60 -6.17
CA VAL A 173 1.25 4.39 -7.53
C VAL A 173 0.09 4.32 -8.53
N GLU A 174 -0.96 3.58 -8.17
CA GLU A 174 -2.18 3.51 -8.97
C GLU A 174 -2.85 4.88 -9.11
N ASP A 175 -3.01 5.60 -7.98
CA ASP A 175 -3.59 6.94 -7.93
C ASP A 175 -2.83 7.92 -8.82
N LEU A 176 -1.49 7.96 -8.73
CA LEU A 176 -0.67 8.84 -9.54
C LEU A 176 -0.79 8.54 -11.04
N SER A 177 -0.91 7.26 -11.39
CA SER A 177 -1.11 6.83 -12.78
C SER A 177 -2.50 7.25 -13.30
N LEU A 178 -3.53 7.17 -12.46
CA LEU A 178 -4.90 7.61 -12.77
C LEU A 178 -5.00 9.13 -12.91
N LEU A 179 -4.32 9.90 -12.05
CA LEU A 179 -4.24 11.37 -12.15
C LEU A 179 -3.69 11.82 -13.51
N HIS A 180 -2.76 11.04 -14.07
CA HIS A 180 -2.19 11.26 -15.40
C HIS A 180 -3.02 10.62 -16.53
N ARG A 181 -4.25 10.15 -16.24
CA ARG A 181 -5.15 9.46 -17.18
C ARG A 181 -4.47 8.29 -17.89
N GLY A 182 -3.63 7.55 -17.17
CA GLY A 182 -2.86 6.42 -17.71
C GLY A 182 -1.66 6.79 -18.58
N ARG A 183 -1.36 8.08 -18.78
CA ARG A 183 -0.19 8.53 -19.57
C ARG A 183 1.14 8.36 -18.83
N LEU A 184 1.07 8.18 -17.50
CA LEU A 184 2.22 7.87 -16.68
C LEU A 184 2.21 6.37 -16.36
N ALA A 185 3.20 5.65 -16.87
CA ALA A 185 3.42 4.24 -16.53
C ALA A 185 3.59 4.06 -15.02
N ALA A 186 3.01 3.00 -14.45
CA ALA A 186 3.06 2.73 -13.02
C ALA A 186 4.50 2.53 -12.52
N THR A 187 5.38 2.03 -13.37
CA THR A 187 6.81 1.91 -13.05
C THR A 187 7.50 3.27 -12.85
N ARG A 188 7.13 4.28 -13.65
CA ARG A 188 7.64 5.65 -13.48
C ARG A 188 6.99 6.36 -12.30
N ALA A 189 5.70 6.12 -12.09
CA ALA A 189 4.98 6.61 -10.91
C ALA A 189 5.63 6.08 -9.62
N GLU A 190 5.93 4.78 -9.55
CA GLU A 190 6.64 4.17 -8.42
C GLU A 190 7.99 4.82 -8.16
N SER A 191 8.82 5.00 -9.19
CA SER A 191 10.13 5.62 -9.03
C SER A 191 10.06 7.05 -8.50
N ARG A 192 9.15 7.89 -9.02
CA ARG A 192 8.94 9.26 -8.54
C ARG A 192 8.49 9.30 -7.07
N LEU A 193 7.55 8.45 -6.69
CA LEU A 193 7.06 8.39 -5.31
C LEU A 193 8.10 7.80 -4.35
N THR A 194 8.93 6.87 -4.81
CA THR A 194 10.10 6.39 -4.04
C THR A 194 11.10 7.51 -3.78
N GLU A 195 11.35 8.38 -4.74
CA GLU A 195 12.20 9.56 -4.53
C GLU A 195 11.60 10.48 -3.45
N VAL A 196 10.30 10.76 -3.48
CA VAL A 196 9.61 11.54 -2.42
C VAL A 196 9.87 10.93 -1.04
N LEU A 197 9.68 9.62 -0.89
CA LEU A 197 9.89 8.93 0.39
C LEU A 197 11.35 8.91 0.84
N ARG A 198 12.31 8.76 -0.08
CA ARG A 198 13.74 8.83 0.24
C ARG A 198 14.16 10.21 0.72
N HIS A 199 13.69 11.27 0.08
CA HIS A 199 13.98 12.64 0.51
C HIS A 199 13.36 12.93 1.87
N ALA A 200 12.12 12.50 2.10
CA ALA A 200 11.47 12.63 3.40
C ALA A 200 12.23 11.88 4.51
N GLY A 201 12.72 10.66 4.22
CA GLY A 201 13.49 9.84 5.15
C GLY A 201 14.84 10.44 5.54
N ARG A 202 15.51 11.18 4.64
CA ARG A 202 16.78 11.87 4.92
C ARG A 202 16.62 13.12 5.78
N GLY A 203 15.42 13.70 5.81
CA GLY A 203 15.12 14.91 6.59
C GLY A 203 14.53 14.63 7.98
N LEU A 204 14.38 13.37 8.39
CA LEU A 204 13.91 13.00 9.73
C LEU A 204 15.10 12.97 10.69
N PRO A 205 15.08 13.73 11.81
CA PRO A 205 16.13 13.62 12.81
C PRO A 205 16.12 12.19 13.37
N THR A 206 17.30 11.56 13.37
CA THR A 206 17.55 10.32 14.11
C THR A 206 17.57 10.66 15.59
N GLY A 207 16.39 10.66 16.21
CA GLY A 207 16.22 10.76 17.67
C GLY A 207 16.37 9.41 18.33
#